data_AF-A0A2D7G9V8-F1
#
_entry.id   AF-A0A2D7G9V8-F1
#
_cell.length_a   1.000
_cell.length_b   1.000
_cell.length_c   1.000
_cell.angle_alpha   90.00
_cell.angle_beta   90.00
_cell.angle_gamma   90.00
#
_symmetry.space_group_name_H-M   'P 1'
#
loop_
_entity.id
_entity.type
_entity.pdbx_description
1 polymer ?
#
loop_
_entity_poly.entity_id
_entity_poly.type
_entity_poly.pdbx_seq_one_letter_code
_entity_poly.pdbx_strand_id
1 'polypeptide(L)' 'MTHVAVEFDRSAWQQDLNVIFPIDRLNEMADDGEIGSVAEEHYSFMGAADPVTMEKSARHVASKMKLEGVDTVFLIPI' A
#
# COMPACT_ATOMS: atom_id res chain seq x y z
N MET A 1 -4.54 8.61 -9.79
CA MET A 1 -3.18 8.29 -9.31
C MET A 1 -2.17 8.70 -10.39
N THR A 2 -0.98 9.19 -10.04
CA THR A 2 0.01 9.72 -11.00
C THR A 2 1.39 9.12 -10.77
N HIS A 3 2.11 8.77 -11.83
CA HIS A 3 3.50 8.30 -11.77
C HIS A 3 4.43 9.24 -12.55
N VAL A 4 5.62 9.52 -12.01
CA VAL A 4 6.55 10.52 -12.55
C VAL A 4 7.26 10.07 -13.82
N ALA A 5 7.58 8.79 -13.93
CA ALA A 5 8.21 8.22 -15.12
C ALA A 5 7.20 8.19 -16.28
N VAL A 6 7.56 8.75 -17.44
CA VAL A 6 6.67 8.86 -18.60
C VAL A 6 6.40 7.48 -19.18
N GLU A 7 7.43 6.63 -19.19
CA GLU A 7 7.48 5.25 -19.65
C GLU A 7 6.70 4.26 -18.78
N PHE A 8 6.25 4.67 -17.59
CA PHE A 8 5.43 3.80 -16.74
C PHE A 8 4.11 3.51 -17.44
N ASP A 9 3.85 2.24 -17.75
CA ASP A 9 2.58 1.84 -18.36
C ASP A 9 1.43 2.03 -17.37
N ARG A 10 0.52 2.91 -17.73
CA ARG A 10 -0.65 3.28 -16.95
C ARG A 10 -1.90 2.54 -17.39
N SER A 11 -1.83 1.65 -18.37
CA SER A 11 -3.02 0.96 -18.86
C SER A 11 -3.55 -0.04 -17.83
N ALA A 12 -2.66 -0.81 -17.18
CA ALA A 12 -3.05 -1.88 -16.26
C ALA A 12 -3.84 -1.38 -15.04
N TRP A 13 -3.30 -0.42 -14.26
CA TRP A 13 -4.03 0.14 -13.10
C TRP A 13 -5.25 1.01 -13.47
N GLN A 14 -5.35 1.48 -14.73
CA GLN A 14 -6.53 2.19 -15.21
C GLN A 14 -7.67 1.23 -15.50
N GLN A 15 -7.35 -0.01 -15.87
CA GLN A 15 -8.32 -1.08 -16.07
C GLN A 15 -8.68 -1.77 -14.75
N ASP A 16 -7.69 -2.01 -13.89
CA ASP A 16 -7.89 -2.65 -12.59
C ASP A 16 -6.90 -2.12 -11.54
N LEU A 17 -7.45 -1.41 -10.55
CA LEU A 17 -6.65 -0.85 -9.45
C LEU A 17 -5.96 -1.95 -8.63
N ASN A 18 -6.50 -3.16 -8.59
CA ASN A 18 -5.94 -4.27 -7.82
C ASN A 18 -4.58 -4.74 -8.33
N VAL A 19 -4.17 -4.33 -9.54
CA VAL A 19 -2.82 -4.61 -10.06
C VAL A 19 -1.73 -3.92 -9.23
N ILE A 20 -2.03 -2.76 -8.66
CA ILE A 20 -1.07 -1.94 -7.92
C ILE A 20 -1.49 -1.64 -6.48
N PHE A 21 -2.75 -1.93 -6.14
CA PHE A 21 -3.30 -1.81 -4.80
C PHE A 21 -4.44 -2.84 -4.65
N PRO A 22 -4.12 -4.11 -4.29
CA PRO A 22 -5.02 -5.26 -4.31
C PRO A 22 -6.03 -5.24 -3.16
N ILE A 23 -6.70 -4.10 -2.95
CA ILE A 23 -7.61 -3.88 -1.83
C ILE A 23 -8.82 -4.82 -1.87
N ASP A 24 -9.34 -5.12 -3.07
CA ASP A 24 -10.48 -6.03 -3.19
C ASP A 24 -10.06 -7.46 -2.83
N ARG A 25 -8.85 -7.88 -3.22
CA ARG A 25 -8.32 -9.20 -2.84
C ARG A 25 -8.10 -9.32 -1.33
N LEU A 26 -7.64 -8.24 -0.68
CA LEU A 26 -7.51 -8.22 0.78
C LEU A 26 -8.87 -8.28 1.48
N ASN A 27 -9.88 -7.59 0.96
CA ASN A 27 -11.25 -7.66 1.49
C ASN A 27 -11.85 -9.06 1.30
N GLU A 28 -11.66 -9.68 0.13
CA GLU A 28 -12.08 -11.07 -0.11
C GLU A 28 -11.45 -12.04 0.89
N MET A 29 -10.15 -11.92 1.17
CA MET A 29 -9.49 -12.73 2.19
C MET A 29 -10.07 -12.52 3.60
N ALA A 30 -10.52 -11.31 3.92
CA ALA A 30 -11.17 -11.02 5.19
C ALA A 30 -12.60 -11.60 5.24
N ASP A 31 -13.36 -11.49 4.14
CA ASP A 31 -14.70 -12.06 3.99
C ASP A 31 -14.68 -13.60 4.06
N ASP A 32 -13.66 -14.22 3.48
CA ASP A 32 -13.42 -15.67 3.53
C ASP A 32 -12.85 -16.14 4.89
N GLY A 33 -12.48 -15.19 5.77
CA GLY A 33 -11.93 -15.46 7.10
C GLY A 33 -10.48 -15.96 7.11
N GLU A 34 -9.75 -15.81 6.00
CA GLU A 34 -8.31 -16.12 5.92
C GLU A 34 -7.47 -15.13 6.74
N ILE A 35 -7.89 -13.87 6.79
CA ILE A 35 -7.34 -12.84 7.67
C ILE A 35 -8.45 -12.25 8.55
N GLY A 36 -8.08 -11.64 9.68
CA GLY A 36 -9.07 -11.07 10.61
C GLY A 36 -9.80 -9.85 10.06
N SER A 37 -9.08 -8.93 9.40
CA SER A 37 -9.62 -7.69 8.85
C SER A 37 -8.58 -6.98 7.98
N VAL A 38 -9.04 -6.09 7.11
CA VAL A 38 -8.19 -5.10 6.43
C VAL A 38 -8.13 -3.82 7.27
N ALA A 39 -6.95 -3.19 7.37
CA ALA A 39 -6.79 -1.92 8.07
C ALA A 39 -7.58 -0.79 7.39
N GLU A 40 -8.13 0.14 8.19
CA GLU A 40 -8.90 1.29 7.67
C GLU A 40 -8.00 2.29 6.91
N GLU A 41 -6.76 2.47 7.37
CA GLU A 41 -5.81 3.44 6.83
C GLU A 41 -4.70 2.76 6.02
N HIS A 42 -4.42 3.29 4.83
CA HIS A 42 -3.38 2.80 3.94
C HIS A 42 -2.39 3.91 3.59
N TYR A 43 -1.12 3.54 3.46
CA TYR A 43 -0.03 4.50 3.35
C TYR A 43 0.75 4.28 2.04
N SER A 44 1.08 5.38 1.37
CA SER A 44 1.94 5.37 0.18
C SER A 44 3.08 6.37 0.34
N PHE A 45 4.15 6.16 -0.41
CA PHE A 45 5.30 7.05 -0.44
C PHE A 45 5.65 7.41 -1.88
N MET A 46 6.30 8.55 -2.07
CA MET A 46 6.81 8.95 -3.37
C MET A 46 8.04 8.09 -3.72
N GLY A 47 7.93 7.23 -4.73
CA GLY A 47 9.00 6.30 -5.12
C GLY A 47 10.27 6.97 -5.66
N ALA A 48 10.19 8.20 -6.16
CA ALA A 48 11.33 8.95 -6.68
C ALA A 48 12.12 9.75 -5.62
N ALA A 49 11.80 9.57 -4.33
CA ALA A 49 12.53 10.19 -3.23
C ALA A 49 13.63 9.26 -2.68
N ASP A 50 14.69 9.83 -2.10
CA ASP A 50 15.74 9.06 -1.44
C ASP A 50 15.16 8.34 -0.19
N PRO A 51 15.21 6.99 -0.13
CA PRO A 51 14.67 6.23 1.01
C PRO A 51 15.22 6.65 2.36
N VAL A 52 16.48 7.12 2.43
CA VAL A 52 17.10 7.60 3.68
C VAL A 52 16.33 8.81 4.23
N THR A 53 15.88 9.70 3.34
CA THR A 53 15.11 10.88 3.74
C THR A 53 13.68 10.53 4.18
N MET A 54 13.19 9.35 3.79
CA MET A 54 11.85 8.86 4.11
C MET A 54 11.78 8.10 5.43
N GLU A 55 12.92 7.72 6.03
CA GLU A 55 12.98 6.89 7.23
C GLU A 55 12.12 7.46 8.37
N LYS A 56 12.17 8.78 8.59
CA LYS A 56 11.39 9.44 9.64
C LYS A 56 9.88 9.26 9.42
N SER A 57 9.41 9.43 8.19
CA SER A 57 7.99 9.24 7.83
C SER A 57 7.59 7.76 7.92
N ALA A 58 8.45 6.85 7.47
CA ALA A 58 8.23 5.42 7.58
C ALA A 58 8.10 4.97 9.05
N ARG A 59 8.95 5.46 9.95
CA ARG A 59 8.86 5.18 11.39
C ARG A 59 7.58 5.72 12.03
N HIS A 60 7.13 6.90 11.59
CA HIS A 60 5.87 7.49 12.06
C HIS A 60 4.67 6.64 11.64
N VAL A 61 4.62 6.25 10.36
CA VAL A 61 3.57 5.36 9.82
C VAL A 61 3.58 4.00 10.51
N ALA A 62 4.75 3.36 10.68
CA ALA A 62 4.87 2.09 11.38
C ALA A 62 4.38 2.17 12.83
N SER A 63 4.59 3.31 13.49
CA SER A 63 4.10 3.54 14.86
C SER A 63 2.57 3.66 14.89
N LYS A 64 1.94 4.27 13.89
CA LYS A 64 0.48 4.31 13.75
C LYS A 64 -0.12 2.94 13.49
N MET A 65 0.42 2.20 12.50
CA MET A 65 0.02 0.83 12.20
C MET A 65 0.03 -0.06 13.44
N LYS A 66 1.08 0.07 14.27
CA LYS A 66 1.19 -0.68 15.53
C LYS A 66 0.11 -0.29 16.55
N LEU A 67 -0.27 0.99 16.63
CA LEU A 67 -1.36 1.45 17.50
C LEU A 67 -2.74 0.98 17.00
N GLU A 68 -2.90 0.86 15.68
CA GLU A 68 -4.10 0.34 15.00
C GLU A 68 -4.21 -1.20 15.12
N GLY A 69 -3.18 -1.87 15.67
CA GLY A 69 -3.17 -3.33 15.82
C GLY A 69 -2.80 -4.08 14.54
N VAL A 70 -2.24 -3.39 13.53
CA VAL A 70 -1.74 -4.04 12.31
C VAL A 70 -0.54 -4.92 12.66
N ASP A 71 -0.66 -6.22 12.37
CA ASP A 71 0.39 -7.22 12.58
C ASP A 71 1.15 -7.60 11.31
N THR A 72 0.56 -7.33 10.14
CA THR A 72 1.07 -7.75 8.83
C THR A 72 0.95 -6.59 7.84
N VAL A 73 2.00 -6.37 7.04
CA VAL A 73 2.03 -5.31 6.02
C VAL A 73 2.31 -5.94 4.66
N PHE A 74 1.49 -5.56 3.67
CA PHE A 74 1.74 -5.86 2.27
C PHE A 74 2.47 -4.69 1.62
N LEU A 75 3.75 -4.87 1.30
CA LEU A 75 4.57 -3.83 0.67
C LEU A 75 4.53 -4.00 -0.85
N ILE A 76 4.03 -2.99 -1.56
CA ILE A 76 3.85 -3.04 -3.01
C ILE A 76 4.88 -2.10 -3.67
N PRO A 77 5.88 -2.64 -4.38
CA PRO A 77 6.85 -1.84 -5.10
C PRO A 77 6.26 -1.38 -6.44
N ILE A 78 5.81 -0.12 -6.50
CA ILE A 78 5.37 0.57 -7.72
C ILE A 78 6.47 1.51 -8.21
#